data_AF-A0A515KJN4-F1
#
_entry.id   AF-A0A515KJN4-F1
#
_cell.length_a   1.000
_cell.length_b   1.000
_cell.length_c   1.000
_cell.angle_alpha   90.00
_cell.angle_beta   90.00
_cell.angle_gamma   90.00
#
_symmetry.space_group_name_H-M   'P 1'
#
loop_
_entity.id
_entity.type
_entity.pdbx_description
1 polymer ?
#
loop_
_entity_poly.entity_id
_entity_poly.type
_entity_poly.pdbx_seq_one_letter_code
_entity_poly.pdbx_strand_id
1 'polypeptide(L)'
;MEMTQYVWSPDVPHDIEGAIEHTRVVMLADNKQNRRLVEFEYDKEGKLFGAHFRNVNLAGVPTAEIERLRAEGGALQQRRIANVHSKGKIGRNDYCPCGSGKKWKRCHGQRA
;
A
#
# COMPACT_ATOMS: atom_id res chain seq x y z
N MET A 1 1.47 -3.38 -13.37
CA MET A 1 0.35 -4.03 -12.66
C MET A 1 0.45 -3.65 -11.20
N GLU A 2 -0.50 -2.87 -10.68
CA GLU A 2 -0.46 -2.37 -9.30
C GLU A 2 -0.98 -3.44 -8.34
N MET A 3 -0.17 -3.84 -7.37
CA MET A 3 -0.54 -4.83 -6.35
C MET A 3 0.02 -4.46 -4.99
N THR A 4 -0.62 -4.97 -3.95
CA THR A 4 -0.09 -5.02 -2.58
C THR A 4 0.40 -6.44 -2.36
N GLN A 5 1.63 -6.57 -1.87
CA GLN A 5 2.22 -7.88 -1.58
C GLN A 5 2.38 -8.02 -0.07
N TYR A 6 1.91 -9.15 0.46
CA TYR A 6 2.14 -9.59 1.83
C TYR A 6 2.91 -10.91 1.82
N VAL A 7 3.71 -11.09 2.87
CA VAL A 7 4.48 -12.31 3.11
C VAL A 7 4.19 -12.78 4.51
N TRP A 8 3.77 -14.03 4.61
CA TRP A 8 3.46 -14.73 5.85
C TRP A 8 4.51 -15.79 6.11
N SER A 9 4.80 -16.02 7.38
CA SER A 9 5.70 -17.07 7.85
C SER A 9 5.32 -17.46 9.28
N PRO A 10 5.86 -18.56 9.82
CA PRO A 10 5.64 -18.90 11.22
C PRO A 10 6.00 -17.78 12.22
N ASP A 11 6.93 -16.88 11.86
CA ASP A 11 7.32 -15.74 12.68
C ASP A 11 6.46 -14.49 12.46
N VAL A 12 5.69 -14.45 11.37
CA VAL A 12 4.77 -13.36 11.00
C VAL A 12 3.41 -13.98 10.69
N PRO A 13 2.54 -14.14 11.72
CA PRO A 13 1.26 -14.81 11.59
C PRO A 13 0.39 -14.24 10.47
N HIS A 14 -0.42 -15.11 9.87
CA HIS A 14 -1.32 -14.74 8.78
C HIS A 14 -2.43 -13.80 9.27
N ASP A 15 -2.33 -12.52 8.91
CA ASP A 15 -3.34 -11.49 9.17
C ASP A 15 -3.97 -11.00 7.86
N ILE A 16 -4.96 -11.75 7.39
CA ILE A 16 -5.66 -11.42 6.15
C ILE A 16 -6.49 -10.14 6.26
N GLU A 17 -7.10 -9.87 7.41
CA GLU A 17 -7.96 -8.70 7.60
C GLU A 17 -7.12 -7.42 7.52
N GLY A 18 -5.99 -7.38 8.23
CA GLY A 18 -5.03 -6.28 8.15
C GLY A 18 -4.44 -6.11 6.75
N ALA A 19 -4.16 -7.21 6.03
CA ALA A 19 -3.69 -7.13 4.65
C ALA A 19 -4.74 -6.54 3.69
N ILE A 20 -6.01 -6.90 3.85
CA ILE A 20 -7.13 -6.31 3.09
C ILE A 20 -7.30 -4.83 3.44
N GLU A 21 -7.30 -4.49 4.72
CA GLU A 21 -7.41 -3.11 5.19
C GLU A 21 -6.28 -2.23 4.63
N HIS A 22 -5.02 -2.66 4.79
CA HIS A 22 -3.87 -1.95 4.22
C HIS A 22 -3.98 -1.82 2.70
N THR A 23 -4.46 -2.86 2.02
CA THR A 23 -4.68 -2.82 0.57
C THR A 23 -5.71 -1.76 0.20
N ARG A 24 -6.81 -1.63 0.96
CA ARG A 24 -7.82 -0.57 0.76
C ARG A 24 -7.25 0.82 1.03
N VAL A 25 -6.46 0.99 2.09
CA VAL A 25 -5.78 2.25 2.43
C VAL A 25 -4.88 2.71 1.27
N VAL A 26 -4.01 1.82 0.77
CA VAL A 26 -3.11 2.14 -0.35
C VAL A 26 -3.88 2.38 -1.65
N MET A 27 -4.94 1.60 -1.90
CA MET A 27 -5.81 1.76 -3.07
C MET A 27 -6.52 3.13 -3.07
N LEU A 28 -7.10 3.53 -1.94
CA LEU A 28 -7.77 4.82 -1.77
C LEU A 28 -6.80 5.99 -1.87
N ALA A 29 -5.59 5.87 -1.31
CA ALA A 29 -4.56 6.90 -1.39
C ALA A 29 -4.12 7.23 -2.83
N ASP A 30 -4.30 6.28 -3.76
CA ASP A 30 -4.02 6.45 -5.19
C ASP A 30 -5.29 6.67 -6.04
N ASN A 31 -6.43 6.95 -5.40
CA ASN A 31 -7.74 7.14 -6.05
C ASN A 31 -8.14 5.98 -6.96
N LYS A 32 -7.85 4.74 -6.56
CA LYS A 32 -8.22 3.52 -7.28
C LYS A 32 -9.48 2.90 -6.67
N GLN A 33 -10.20 2.14 -7.51
CA GLN A 33 -11.41 1.41 -7.09
C GLN A 33 -11.16 -0.08 -6.83
N ASN A 34 -10.07 -0.62 -7.38
CA ASN A 34 -9.67 -2.02 -7.22
C ASN A 34 -8.14 -2.11 -7.09
N ARG A 35 -7.67 -3.04 -6.27
CA ARG A 35 -6.25 -3.37 -6.16
C ARG A 35 -6.07 -4.87 -5.90
N ARG A 36 -5.04 -5.44 -6.51
CA ARG A 36 -4.66 -6.85 -6.33
C ARG A 36 -3.91 -7.02 -5.02
N LEU A 37 -4.37 -7.88 -4.13
CA LEU A 37 -3.61 -8.38 -2.99
C LEU A 37 -3.00 -9.74 -3.38
N VAL A 38 -1.68 -9.84 -3.26
CA VAL A 38 -0.93 -11.09 -3.43
C VAL A 38 -0.30 -11.45 -2.10
N GLU A 39 -0.53 -12.67 -1.66
CA GLU A 39 -0.01 -13.19 -0.41
C GLU A 39 0.87 -14.39 -0.71
N PHE A 40 2.01 -14.46 -0.05
CA PHE A 40 2.93 -15.58 -0.15
C PHE A 40 3.15 -16.16 1.24
N GLU A 41 3.11 -17.48 1.34
CA GLU A 41 3.32 -18.21 2.59
C GLU A 41 4.60 -19.04 2.49
N TYR A 42 5.50 -18.80 3.44
CA TYR A 42 6.80 -19.46 3.54
C TYR A 42 6.89 -20.24 4.84
N ASP A 43 7.52 -21.41 4.80
CA ASP A 43 7.82 -22.17 6.01
C ASP A 43 9.07 -21.63 6.73
N LYS A 44 9.46 -22.29 7.82
CA LYS A 44 10.64 -21.90 8.63
C LYS A 44 11.96 -22.03 7.86
N GLU A 45 11.99 -22.79 6.78
CA GLU A 45 13.18 -22.99 5.94
C GLU A 45 13.19 -22.00 4.76
N GLY A 46 12.22 -21.10 4.69
CA GLY A 46 12.09 -20.12 3.61
C GLY A 46 11.56 -20.72 2.31
N LYS A 47 10.96 -21.92 2.36
CA LYS A 47 10.33 -22.53 1.19
C LYS A 47 8.91 -22.02 1.04
N LEU A 48 8.61 -21.51 -0.15
CA LEU A 48 7.26 -21.09 -0.53
C LEU A 48 6.34 -22.32 -0.60
N PHE A 49 5.24 -22.31 0.15
CA PHE A 49 4.24 -23.37 0.11
C PHE A 49 2.82 -22.87 -0.20
N GLY A 50 2.57 -21.56 -0.11
CA GLY A 50 1.28 -20.96 -0.43
C GLY A 50 1.41 -19.67 -1.24
N ALA A 51 0.51 -19.46 -2.19
CA ALA A 51 0.41 -18.23 -2.95
C ALA A 51 -1.07 -17.93 -3.24
N HIS A 52 -1.56 -16.82 -2.69
CA HIS A 52 -2.97 -16.44 -2.76
C HIS A 52 -3.13 -15.10 -3.44
N PHE A 53 -4.24 -14.98 -4.17
CA PHE A 53 -4.57 -13.80 -4.94
C PHE A 53 -5.99 -13.35 -4.63
N ARG A 54 -6.17 -12.06 -4.35
CA ARG A 54 -7.50 -11.46 -4.11
C ARG A 54 -7.63 -10.13 -4.84
N ASN A 55 -8.83 -9.88 -5.38
CA ASN A 55 -9.22 -8.55 -5.85
C ASN A 55 -9.88 -7.81 -4.69
N VAL A 56 -9.20 -6.81 -4.15
CA VAL A 56 -9.72 -5.97 -3.07
C VAL A 56 -10.44 -4.77 -3.68
N ASN A 57 -11.66 -4.52 -3.21
CA ASN A 57 -12.49 -3.39 -3.60
C ASN A 57 -13.27 -2.83 -2.38
N LEU A 58 -14.17 -1.89 -2.64
CA LEU A 58 -15.00 -1.22 -1.62
C LEU A 58 -16.44 -1.73 -1.58
N ALA A 59 -16.77 -2.81 -2.28
CA ALA A 59 -18.13 -3.37 -2.28
C ALA A 59 -18.49 -3.81 -0.86
N GLY A 60 -19.63 -3.33 -0.35
CA GLY A 60 -20.11 -3.63 1.00
C GLY A 60 -19.38 -2.89 2.13
N VAL A 61 -18.43 -2.01 1.83
CA VAL A 61 -17.75 -1.19 2.85
C VAL A 61 -18.60 0.05 3.16
N PRO A 62 -18.97 0.31 4.42
CA PRO A 62 -19.74 1.50 4.79
C PRO A 62 -19.02 2.81 4.44
N THR A 63 -19.77 3.88 4.12
CA THR A 63 -19.17 5.18 3.77
C THR A 63 -18.25 5.74 4.85
N ALA A 64 -18.66 5.65 6.12
CA ALA A 64 -17.83 6.10 7.25
C ALA A 64 -16.49 5.36 7.32
N GLU A 65 -16.49 4.09 6.95
CA GLU A 65 -15.27 3.28 6.89
C GLU A 65 -14.37 3.70 5.72
N ILE A 66 -14.96 3.97 4.55
CA ILE A 66 -14.22 4.49 3.39
C ILE A 66 -13.54 5.83 3.73
N GLU A 67 -14.21 6.70 4.46
CA GLU A 67 -13.66 7.98 4.91
C GLU A 67 -12.49 7.80 5.88
N ARG A 68 -12.63 6.88 6.86
CA ARG A 68 -11.55 6.50 7.78
C ARG A 68 -10.31 6.01 7.02
N LEU A 69 -10.49 5.05 6.11
CA LEU A 69 -9.41 4.47 5.31
C LEU A 69 -8.75 5.51 4.39
N ARG A 70 -9.50 6.47 3.87
CA ARG A 70 -8.96 7.59 3.08
C ARG A 70 -8.10 8.52 3.95
N ALA A 71 -8.56 8.85 5.16
CA ALA A 71 -7.79 9.66 6.10
C ALA A 71 -6.47 8.96 6.46
N GLU A 72 -6.52 7.65 6.73
CA GLU A 72 -5.32 6.85 6.96
C GLU A 72 -4.39 6.81 5.75
N GLY A 73 -4.95 6.70 4.55
CA GLY A 73 -4.19 6.77 3.29
C GLY A 73 -3.40 8.07 3.16
N GLY A 74 -4.03 9.20 3.49
CA GLY A 74 -3.36 10.50 3.54
C GLY A 74 -2.22 10.53 4.57
N ALA A 75 -2.45 10.01 5.78
CA ALA A 75 -1.42 9.92 6.83
C ALA A 75 -0.26 8.99 6.44
N LEU A 76 -0.54 7.88 5.75
CA LEU A 76 0.48 6.98 5.22
C LEU A 76 1.37 7.68 4.17
N GLN A 77 0.76 8.41 3.24
CA GLN A 77 1.50 9.16 2.22
C GLN A 77 2.41 10.22 2.85
N GLN A 78 1.90 10.97 3.82
CA GLN A 78 2.67 11.98 4.56
C GLN A 78 3.86 11.34 5.30
N ARG A 79 3.64 10.24 6.04
CA ARG A 79 4.71 9.51 6.75
C ARG A 79 5.80 9.02 5.79
N ARG A 80 5.43 8.46 4.64
CA ARG A 80 6.40 7.97 3.63
C ARG A 80 7.24 9.10 3.05
N ILE A 81 6.62 10.23 2.72
CA ILE A 81 7.31 11.42 2.20
C ILE A 81 8.27 11.97 3.26
N ALA A 82 7.81 12.16 4.50
CA ALA A 82 8.63 12.64 5.60
C ALA A 82 9.85 11.73 5.87
N ASN A 83 9.66 10.41 5.83
CA ASN A 83 10.75 9.43 6.00
C ASN A 83 11.82 9.48 4.89
N VAL A 84 11.47 9.85 3.67
CA VAL A 84 12.48 10.03 2.61
C VAL A 84 13.16 11.38 2.75
N HIS A 85 12.42 12.44 3.11
CA HIS A 85 12.99 13.75 3.38
C HIS A 85 14.00 13.75 4.52
N SER A 86 13.78 12.94 5.57
CA SER A 86 14.75 12.80 6.67
C SER A 86 16.05 12.10 6.24
N LYS A 87 16.04 11.39 5.11
CA LYS A 87 17.20 10.69 4.54
C LYS A 87 17.86 11.44 3.38
N GLY A 88 17.23 12.50 2.85
CA GLY A 88 17.79 13.29 1.75
C GLY A 88 16.72 13.99 0.89
N LYS A 89 17.17 14.55 -0.24
CA LYS A 89 16.27 15.21 -1.22
C LYS A 89 15.65 14.18 -2.15
N ILE A 90 14.37 14.35 -2.46
CA ILE A 90 13.67 13.57 -3.49
C ILE A 90 13.96 14.20 -4.85
N GLY A 91 14.54 13.44 -5.78
CA GLY A 91 14.81 13.91 -7.13
C GLY A 91 13.51 14.19 -7.89
N ARG A 92 13.51 15.27 -8.69
CA ARG A 92 12.33 15.71 -9.45
C ARG A 92 11.72 14.62 -10.36
N ASN A 93 12.55 13.73 -10.88
CA ASN A 93 12.14 12.63 -11.77
C ASN A 93 11.97 11.29 -11.06
N ASP A 94 12.31 11.19 -9.77
CA ASP A 94 12.17 9.96 -8.98
C ASP A 94 10.70 9.61 -8.80
N TYR A 95 10.41 8.35 -8.51
CA TYR A 95 9.05 7.96 -8.12
C TYR A 95 8.66 8.60 -6.80
N CYS A 96 7.43 9.11 -6.72
CA CYS A 96 6.93 9.76 -5.53
C CYS A 96 6.85 8.75 -4.37
N PRO A 97 7.46 9.04 -3.20
CA PRO A 97 7.46 8.12 -2.06
C PRO A 97 6.07 7.82 -1.50
N CYS A 98 5.05 8.59 -1.86
CA CYS A 98 3.67 8.34 -1.42
C CYS A 98 3.13 6.98 -1.91
N GLY A 99 3.74 6.39 -2.95
CA GLY A 99 3.35 5.09 -3.50
C GLY A 99 2.33 5.16 -4.65
N SER A 100 2.07 6.33 -5.22
CA SER A 100 1.14 6.53 -6.37
C SER A 100 1.67 6.05 -7.73
N GLY A 101 2.93 5.60 -7.79
CA GLY A 101 3.60 5.27 -9.06
C GLY A 101 3.91 6.46 -9.98
N LYS A 102 3.52 7.69 -9.60
CA LYS A 102 3.81 8.92 -10.35
C LYS A 102 5.21 9.43 -10.03
N LYS A 103 5.86 10.11 -10.99
CA LYS A 103 7.11 10.86 -10.72
C LYS A 103 6.85 11.99 -9.73
N TRP A 104 7.84 12.36 -8.91
CA TRP A 104 7.74 13.40 -7.87
C TRP A 104 7.12 14.69 -8.41
N LYS A 105 7.65 15.21 -9.53
CA LYS A 105 7.13 16.42 -10.21
C LYS A 105 5.70 16.35 -10.73
N ARG A 106 5.13 15.15 -10.85
CA ARG A 106 3.75 14.90 -11.32
C ARG A 106 2.82 14.49 -10.16
N CYS A 107 3.29 14.66 -8.94
CA CYS A 107 2.58 14.27 -7.72
C CYS A 107 2.87 15.33 -6.65
N HIS A 108 3.37 14.94 -5.49
CA HIS A 108 3.63 15.84 -4.37
C HIS A 108 4.73 16.89 -4.62
N GLY A 109 5.55 16.73 -5.67
CA GLY A 109 6.57 17.69 -6.08
C GLY A 109 6.14 18.67 -7.17
N GLN A 110 4.83 18.77 -7.49
CA GLN A 110 4.36 19.64 -8.56
C GLN A 110 4.56 21.15 -8.27
N ARG A 111 4.69 21.52 -6.98
CA ARG A 111 4.95 22.88 -6.51
C ARG A 111 6.28 23.03 -5.75
N ALA A 112 7.10 21.97 -5.78
CA ALA A 112 8.39 21.92 -5.09
C ALA A 112 9.55 22.35 -5.99
#